data_AF-A0A091UZ04-F1
#
_entry.id   AF-A0A091UZ04-F1
#
_cell.length_a   1.000
_cell.length_b   1.000
_cell.length_c   1.000
_cell.angle_alpha   90.00
_cell.angle_beta   90.00
_cell.angle_gamma   90.00
#
_symmetry.space_group_name_H-M   'P 1'
#
loop_
_entity.id
_entity.type
_entity.pdbx_description
1 polymer ?
#
loop_
_entity_poly.entity_id
_entity_poly.type
_entity_poly.pdbx_seq_one_letter_code
_entity_poly.pdbx_strand_id
1 'polypeptide(L)'
;MKLAVALLVAVVLCSSLGAGSAHEIVPSFLQTLLEGSAEQLYAGPISHYKVDDVTRAALTALKECIDGLSPQHVKALLALLVIQS
;
A
#
# COMPACT_ATOMS: atom_id res chain seq x y z
N MET A 1 13.02 13.11 0.34
CA MET A 1 12.53 11.76 0.69
C MET A 1 11.00 11.71 0.85
N LYS A 2 10.37 12.59 1.64
CA LYS A 2 8.90 12.66 1.78
C LYS A 2 8.12 12.76 0.46
N LEU A 3 8.64 13.49 -0.52
CA LEU A 3 8.00 13.64 -1.83
C LEU A 3 8.02 12.35 -2.67
N ALA A 4 9.08 11.55 -2.54
CA ALA A 4 9.26 10.32 -3.32
C ALA A 4 8.26 9.24 -2.89
N VAL A 5 8.00 9.14 -1.59
CA VAL A 5 6.99 8.22 -1.03
C VAL A 5 5.59 8.60 -1.50
N ALA A 6 5.24 9.90 -1.46
CA ALA A 6 3.96 10.38 -1.95
C ALA A 6 3.78 10.13 -3.47
N LEU A 7 4.85 10.30 -4.26
CA LEU A 7 4.88 9.98 -5.68
C LEU A 7 4.72 8.48 -5.95
N LEU A 8 5.36 7.62 -5.16
CA LEU A 8 5.26 6.16 -5.30
C LEU A 8 3.84 5.68 -4.98
N VAL A 9 3.25 6.21 -3.92
CA VAL A 9 1.85 5.94 -3.56
C VAL A 9 0.91 6.42 -4.67
N ALA A 10 1.09 7.65 -5.17
CA ALA A 10 0.28 8.17 -6.28
C ALA A 10 0.42 7.33 -7.56
N VAL A 11 1.63 6.87 -7.89
CA VAL A 11 1.88 6.02 -9.07
C VAL A 11 1.26 4.63 -8.92
N VAL A 12 1.32 4.02 -7.73
CA VAL A 12 0.66 2.73 -7.45
C VAL A 12 -0.86 2.86 -7.57
N LEU A 13 -1.44 3.92 -6.98
CA LEU A 13 -2.87 4.23 -7.11
C LEU A 13 -3.29 4.54 -8.55
N CYS A 14 -2.44 5.21 -9.34
CA CYS A 14 -2.74 5.54 -10.73
C CYS A 14 -2.59 4.33 -11.68
N SER A 15 -1.71 3.39 -11.38
CA SER A 15 -1.41 2.22 -12.24
C SER A 15 -2.42 1.08 -12.09
N SER A 16 -3.23 1.08 -11.02
CA SER A 16 -4.28 0.10 -10.75
C SER A 16 -5.63 0.37 -11.43
N LEU A 17 -5.80 1.54 -12.04
CA LEU A 17 -7.07 1.96 -12.66
C LEU A 17 -7.29 1.40 -14.09
N GLY A 18 -6.34 0.65 -14.67
CA GLY A 18 -6.38 0.35 -16.11
C GLY A 18 -5.99 -1.05 -16.59
N ALA A 19 -5.58 -2.00 -15.74
CA ALA A 19 -5.14 -3.32 -16.20
C ALA A 19 -5.81 -4.45 -15.40
N GLY A 20 -6.64 -5.24 -16.10
CA GLY A 20 -7.34 -6.40 -15.54
C GLY A 20 -6.38 -7.36 -14.83
N SER A 21 -6.75 -7.78 -13.61
CA SER A 21 -5.98 -8.48 -12.55
C SER A 21 -5.36 -7.60 -11.45
N ALA A 22 -4.89 -6.38 -11.74
CA ALA A 22 -4.34 -5.50 -10.71
C ALA A 22 -5.43 -4.83 -9.84
N HIS A 23 -6.63 -4.68 -10.40
CA HIS A 23 -7.76 -4.03 -9.72
C HIS A 23 -8.21 -4.76 -8.45
N GLU A 24 -8.06 -6.09 -8.37
CA GLU A 24 -8.51 -6.87 -7.21
C GLU A 24 -7.51 -6.83 -6.04
N ILE A 25 -6.20 -6.70 -6.36
CA ILE A 25 -5.13 -6.76 -5.36
C ILE A 25 -4.90 -5.40 -4.71
N VAL A 26 -5.02 -4.32 -5.48
CA VAL A 26 -4.61 -2.99 -5.02
C VAL A 26 -5.45 -2.46 -3.85
N PRO A 27 -6.78 -2.60 -3.81
CA PRO A 27 -7.58 -2.17 -2.66
C PRO A 27 -7.18 -2.88 -1.36
N SER A 28 -7.03 -4.21 -1.41
CA SER A 28 -6.65 -5.01 -0.24
C SER A 28 -5.20 -4.77 0.19
N PHE A 29 -4.30 -4.53 -0.76
CA PHE A 29 -2.93 -4.10 -0.50
C PHE A 29 -2.88 -2.74 0.19
N LEU A 30 -3.55 -1.73 -0.34
CA LEU A 30 -3.57 -0.38 0.23
C LEU A 30 -4.23 -0.36 1.61
N GLN A 31 -5.29 -1.13 1.81
CA GLN A 31 -5.92 -1.26 3.12
C GLN A 31 -4.95 -1.87 4.14
N THR A 32 -4.31 -2.99 3.80
CA THR A 32 -3.34 -3.65 4.68
C THR A 32 -2.11 -2.76 4.93
N LEU A 33 -1.73 -1.94 3.95
CA LEU A 33 -0.63 -0.98 4.08
C LEU A 33 -0.95 0.15 5.06
N LEU A 34 -2.22 0.59 5.12
CA LEU A 34 -2.68 1.67 6.00
C LEU A 34 -3.05 1.21 7.42
N GLU A 35 -3.63 0.01 7.57
CA GLU A 35 -4.17 -0.48 8.85
C GLU A 35 -3.45 -1.71 9.41
N GLY A 36 -2.71 -2.44 8.59
CA GLY A 36 -2.06 -3.71 8.96
C GLY A 36 -0.58 -3.55 9.30
N SER A 37 0.16 -4.65 9.20
CA SER A 37 1.62 -4.72 9.35
C SER A 37 2.32 -5.10 8.04
N ALA A 38 3.65 -4.96 7.99
CA ALA A 38 4.43 -5.41 6.85
C ALA A 38 4.29 -6.93 6.63
N GLU A 39 4.26 -7.71 7.70
CA GLU A 39 4.04 -9.17 7.68
C GLU A 39 2.68 -9.53 7.08
N GLN A 40 1.64 -8.77 7.42
CA GLN A 40 0.30 -8.98 6.87
C GLN A 40 0.23 -8.66 5.38
N LEU A 41 1.04 -7.71 4.87
CA LEU A 41 1.17 -7.50 3.44
C LEU A 41 1.72 -8.76 2.75
N TYR A 42 2.81 -9.33 3.26
CA TYR A 42 3.41 -10.54 2.68
C TYR A 42 2.53 -11.78 2.79
N ALA A 43 1.84 -11.95 3.92
CA ALA A 43 0.98 -13.11 4.15
C ALA A 43 -0.39 -12.99 3.46
N GLY A 44 -0.80 -11.79 3.05
CA GLY A 44 -2.12 -11.52 2.49
C GLY A 44 -2.06 -11.12 1.02
N PRO A 45 -2.27 -9.82 0.71
CA PRO A 45 -2.58 -9.34 -0.64
C PRO A 45 -1.49 -9.60 -1.69
N ILE A 46 -0.24 -9.81 -1.26
CA ILE A 46 0.86 -10.11 -2.17
C ILE A 46 1.49 -11.49 -1.95
N SER A 47 0.81 -12.39 -1.23
CA SER A 47 1.33 -13.72 -0.87
C SER A 47 1.67 -14.62 -2.06
N HIS A 48 1.02 -14.41 -3.22
CA HIS A 48 1.31 -15.13 -4.46
C HIS A 48 2.52 -14.59 -5.22
N TYR A 49 3.06 -13.43 -4.84
CA TYR A 49 4.26 -12.88 -5.46
C TYR A 49 5.53 -13.43 -4.82
N LYS A 50 6.52 -13.75 -5.65
CA LYS A 50 7.88 -14.03 -5.18
C LYS A 50 8.56 -12.69 -4.84
N VAL A 51 8.59 -12.36 -3.55
CA VAL A 51 9.21 -11.12 -3.04
C VAL A 51 10.61 -11.42 -2.49
N ASP A 52 11.63 -10.87 -3.13
CA ASP A 52 13.02 -10.97 -2.65
C ASP A 52 13.28 -10.09 -1.42
N ASP A 53 14.44 -10.28 -0.79
CA ASP A 53 14.77 -9.62 0.47
C ASP A 53 14.90 -8.10 0.34
N VAL A 54 15.36 -7.61 -0.82
CA VAL A 54 15.48 -6.17 -1.11
C VAL A 54 14.09 -5.54 -1.20
N THR A 55 13.17 -6.19 -1.91
CA THR A 55 11.79 -5.75 -2.05
C THR A 55 11.07 -5.78 -0.70
N ARG A 56 11.34 -6.81 0.13
CA ARG A 56 10.86 -6.89 1.51
C ARG A 56 11.34 -5.72 2.36
N ALA A 57 12.64 -5.42 2.32
CA ALA A 57 13.21 -4.30 3.05
C ALA A 57 12.60 -2.96 2.60
N ALA A 58 12.40 -2.76 1.30
CA ALA A 58 11.78 -1.57 0.75
C ALA A 58 10.31 -1.40 1.21
N LEU A 59 9.53 -2.48 1.22
CA LEU A 59 8.13 -2.43 1.66
C LEU A 59 8.01 -2.19 3.17
N THR A 60 8.90 -2.78 3.99
CA THR A 60 8.97 -2.48 5.42
C THR A 60 9.27 -1.01 5.68
N ALA A 61 10.26 -0.43 4.99
CA ALA A 61 10.58 1.01 5.12
C ALA A 61 9.42 1.92 4.67
N LEU A 62 8.68 1.53 3.63
CA LEU A 62 7.46 2.23 3.22
C LEU A 62 6.40 2.16 4.34
N LYS A 63 6.19 1.00 4.95
CA LYS A 63 5.24 0.82 6.03
C LYS A 63 5.58 1.68 7.25
N GLU A 64 6.85 1.73 7.63
CA GLU A 64 7.34 2.61 8.71
C GLU A 64 7.06 4.09 8.43
N CYS A 65 7.18 4.52 7.17
CA CYS A 65 6.83 5.89 6.79
C CYS A 65 5.34 6.19 6.97
N ILE A 66 4.48 5.20 6.70
CA ILE A 66 3.03 5.30 6.85
C ILE A 66 2.63 5.24 8.33
N ASP A 67 3.31 4.42 9.13
CA ASP A 67 3.12 4.35 10.59
C ASP A 67 3.51 5.65 11.29
N GLY A 68 4.38 6.47 10.67
CA GLY A 68 4.68 7.82 11.10
C GLY A 68 3.59 8.86 10.81
N LEU A 69 2.51 8.51 10.09
CA LEU A 69 1.40 9.42 9.84
C LEU A 69 0.53 9.58 11.08
N SER A 70 0.00 10.79 11.28
CA SER A 70 -1.00 11.01 12.32
C SER A 70 -2.26 10.18 12.03
N PRO A 71 -2.97 9.66 13.05
CA PRO A 71 -4.18 8.85 12.86
C PRO A 71 -5.25 9.52 11.98
N GLN A 72 -5.39 10.85 12.05
CA GLN A 72 -6.32 11.61 11.21
C GLN A 72 -6.00 11.51 9.71
N HIS A 73 -4.71 11.47 9.34
CA HIS A 73 -4.29 11.34 7.94
C HIS A 73 -4.53 9.92 7.44
N VAL A 74 -4.24 8.90 8.26
CA VAL A 74 -4.55 7.50 7.93
C VAL A 74 -6.04 7.33 7.67
N LYS A 75 -6.89 7.87 8.55
CA LYS A 75 -8.35 7.85 8.39
C LYS A 75 -8.81 8.54 7.09
N ALA A 76 -8.21 9.67 6.74
CA ALA A 76 -8.53 10.36 5.49
C ALA A 76 -8.13 9.54 4.25
N LEU A 77 -6.97 8.87 4.29
CA LEU A 77 -6.53 7.98 3.21
C LEU A 77 -7.43 6.75 3.06
N LEU A 78 -7.87 6.15 4.18
CA LEU A 78 -8.83 5.03 4.16
C LEU A 78 -10.17 5.41 3.55
N ALA A 79 -10.65 6.64 3.81
CA ALA A 79 -11.89 7.12 3.22
C ALA A 79 -11.81 7.18 1.67
N LEU A 80 -10.62 7.39 1.09
CA LEU A 80 -10.44 7.35 -0.37
C LEU A 80 -10.64 5.94 -0.95
N LEU A 81 -10.33 4.88 -0.18
CA LEU A 81 -10.51 3.50 -0.62
C LEU A 81 -12.00 3.10 -0.66
N VAL A 82 -12.80 3.59 0.31
CA VAL A 82 -14.25 3.28 0.41
C VAL A 82 -15.07 3.99 -0.68
N ILE A 83 -14.61 5.14 -1.17
CA ILE A 83 -15.29 5.87 -2.27
C ILE A 83 -15.23 5.09 -3.60
N GLN A 84 -14.39 4.07 -3.70
CA GLN A 84 -14.16 3.27 -4.92
C GLN A 84 -14.68 1.81 -4.81
N SER A 85 -15.39 1.44 -3.73
CA SER A 85 -15.98 0.10 -3.54
C SER A 85 -17.49 0.10 -3.80
#